data_AF-A0A3N0EFZ5-F1
#
_entry.id   AF-A0A3N0EFZ5-F1
#
_cell.length_a   1.000
_cell.length_b   1.000
_cell.length_c   1.000
_cell.angle_alpha   90.00
_cell.angle_beta   90.00
_cell.angle_gamma   90.00
#
_symmetry.space_group_name_H-M   'P 1'
#
loop_
_entity.id
_entity.type
_entity.pdbx_description
1 polymer ?
#
loop_
_entity_poly.entity_id
_entity_poly.type
_entity_poly.pdbx_seq_one_letter_code
_entity_poly.pdbx_strand_id
1 'polypeptide(L)'
;MDNAYLKNPEDQWDTQWFLLQGGIYESFCYDTFESFNAKLWQLVVALTSRKKRNDEEKQQLTRTLEKIVLMVKGCHYFLHHKKRLKFKEDWIDIKWCKNPYRCLKKYRSREDKKLNHHLAHFQEPFSMLSREEAQNFTIAFKNFFAEMDLCSWLDLLDDWRSYLQHGESLFELMDYTPLKTYEKLRTLYEACIISYHWAEINYPPPNHHLIVDYLSSEYVDGYGSASPFDMAGSVFYEKNYEDIRQDILDLYPLCPCKKKQLKIEANDLRSTLRWLLETGWLFLQTDYFPKDWLDPDSIHALHCPIPEAELEYHWMPESLNFKERKNLRKTLSKLYHFIDVREEIHAVESRVIHHYCTDSLEVEMDEYDLKTRNRLLKMLDVLTLIVLDLREQRTKPDGIYYPPNTEDAATRKVEDTSLNEETSS
;
A
#
# COMPACT_ATOMS: atom_id res chain seq x y z
N MET A 1 35.60 -6.36 -27.29
CA MET A 1 35.34 -5.77 -25.96
C MET A 1 33.85 -5.81 -25.74
N ASP A 2 33.40 -6.64 -24.80
CA ASP A 2 32.00 -6.70 -24.38
C ASP A 2 31.70 -5.47 -23.52
N ASN A 3 31.14 -4.41 -24.11
CA ASN A 3 30.70 -3.25 -23.35
C ASN A 3 29.33 -3.56 -22.70
N ALA A 4 29.32 -3.74 -21.38
CA ALA A 4 28.08 -3.99 -20.62
C ALA A 4 27.02 -2.90 -20.84
N TYR A 5 27.42 -1.65 -21.13
CA TYR A 5 26.50 -0.54 -21.42
C TYR A 5 25.74 -0.66 -22.75
N LEU A 6 26.16 -1.58 -23.62
CA LEU A 6 25.53 -1.84 -24.91
C LEU A 6 24.75 -3.16 -24.94
N LYS A 7 24.77 -3.94 -23.85
CA LYS A 7 24.02 -5.20 -23.76
C LYS A 7 22.53 -4.93 -23.57
N ASN A 8 21.69 -5.73 -24.22
CA ASN A 8 20.24 -5.72 -24.01
C ASN A 8 19.86 -6.89 -23.09
N PRO A 9 18.72 -6.81 -22.39
CA PRO A 9 18.19 -7.97 -21.67
C PRO A 9 17.90 -9.11 -22.66
N GLU A 10 18.13 -10.35 -22.22
CA GLU A 10 17.86 -11.55 -23.00
C GLU A 10 16.35 -11.81 -23.13
N ASP A 11 15.58 -11.47 -22.09
CA ASP A 11 14.12 -11.52 -22.04
C ASP A 11 13.54 -10.20 -21.49
N GLN A 12 12.40 -9.77 -22.02
CA GLN A 12 11.64 -8.63 -21.51
C GLN A 12 11.16 -8.86 -20.07
N TRP A 13 10.84 -10.11 -19.69
CA TRP A 13 10.39 -10.45 -18.33
C TRP A 13 11.50 -10.34 -17.28
N ASP A 14 12.77 -10.44 -17.68
CA ASP A 14 13.93 -10.29 -16.81
C ASP A 14 14.50 -8.86 -16.78
N THR A 15 13.79 -7.89 -17.38
CA THR A 15 14.32 -6.52 -17.52
C THR A 15 14.62 -5.88 -16.17
N GLN A 16 13.85 -6.16 -15.12
CA GLN A 16 14.09 -5.61 -13.79
C GLN A 16 15.42 -6.08 -13.21
N TRP A 17 15.67 -7.39 -13.23
CA TRP A 17 16.93 -7.99 -12.81
C TRP A 17 18.11 -7.55 -13.67
N PHE A 18 17.93 -7.53 -14.99
CA PHE A 18 18.94 -7.01 -15.91
C PHE A 18 19.37 -5.59 -15.55
N LEU A 19 18.44 -4.72 -15.12
CA LEU A 19 18.76 -3.36 -14.72
C LEU A 19 19.57 -3.28 -13.41
N LEU A 20 19.49 -4.30 -12.54
CA LEU A 20 20.29 -4.38 -11.30
C LEU A 20 21.67 -5.03 -11.48
N GLN A 21 21.91 -5.78 -12.57
CA GLN A 21 23.19 -6.47 -12.86
C GLN A 21 24.41 -5.54 -12.98
N GLY A 22 24.23 -4.22 -12.95
CA GLY A 22 25.32 -3.24 -12.97
C GLY A 22 26.20 -3.22 -11.71
N GLY A 23 25.97 -4.09 -10.73
CA GLY A 23 26.66 -4.12 -9.44
C GLY A 23 25.81 -3.65 -8.25
N ILE A 24 24.50 -3.39 -8.45
CA ILE A 24 23.60 -2.97 -7.38
C ILE A 24 23.45 -4.12 -6.38
N TYR A 25 22.98 -5.29 -6.83
CA TYR A 25 22.74 -6.44 -5.96
C TYR A 25 24.02 -6.89 -5.22
N GLU A 26 25.13 -7.02 -5.94
CA GLU A 26 26.42 -7.46 -5.41
C GLU A 26 26.99 -6.50 -4.34
N SER A 27 26.59 -5.23 -4.39
CA SER A 27 27.08 -4.23 -3.44
C SER A 27 26.52 -4.41 -2.02
N PHE A 28 25.32 -5.00 -1.87
CA PHE A 28 24.65 -5.10 -0.57
C PHE A 28 24.08 -6.48 -0.23
N CYS A 29 24.11 -7.48 -1.12
CA CYS A 29 23.47 -8.79 -0.89
C CYS A 29 23.90 -9.53 0.39
N TYR A 30 25.04 -9.17 0.98
CA TYR A 30 25.54 -9.72 2.25
C TYR A 30 25.49 -8.75 3.43
N ASP A 31 24.84 -7.59 3.28
CA ASP A 31 24.76 -6.55 4.28
C ASP A 31 23.30 -6.22 4.62
N THR A 32 22.97 -6.22 5.91
CA THR A 32 21.75 -5.55 6.38
C THR A 32 21.95 -4.04 6.37
N PHE A 33 20.85 -3.30 6.46
CA PHE A 33 20.88 -1.84 6.57
C PHE A 33 21.77 -1.34 7.71
N GLU A 34 21.64 -1.94 8.90
CA GLU A 34 22.46 -1.60 10.07
C GLU A 34 23.93 -1.95 9.84
N SER A 35 24.20 -3.11 9.25
CA SER A 35 25.57 -3.59 8.98
C SER A 35 26.29 -2.69 7.98
N PHE A 36 25.62 -2.28 6.90
CA PHE A 36 26.20 -1.36 5.92
C PHE A 36 26.46 0.01 6.54
N ASN A 37 25.48 0.57 7.27
CA ASN A 37 25.66 1.88 7.92
C ASN A 37 26.83 1.89 8.91
N ALA A 38 26.99 0.81 9.69
CA ALA A 38 28.13 0.66 10.58
C ALA A 38 29.46 0.63 9.81
N LYS A 39 29.54 -0.14 8.71
CA LYS A 39 30.74 -0.25 7.86
C LYS A 39 31.07 1.07 7.16
N LEU A 40 30.07 1.77 6.64
CA LEU A 40 30.23 3.07 6.01
C LEU A 40 30.71 4.12 7.03
N TRP A 41 30.16 4.10 8.24
CA TRP A 41 30.63 4.99 9.31
C TRP A 41 32.07 4.68 9.72
N GLN A 42 32.43 3.40 9.88
CA GLN A 42 33.81 2.99 10.15
C GLN A 42 34.77 3.45 9.06
N LEU A 43 34.37 3.38 7.80
CA LEU A 43 35.15 3.89 6.66
C LEU A 43 35.36 5.39 6.75
N VAL A 44 34.32 6.17 7.01
CA VAL A 44 34.43 7.63 7.16
C VAL A 44 35.34 7.99 8.33
N VAL A 45 35.13 7.38 9.50
CA VAL A 45 35.97 7.58 10.69
C VAL A 45 37.43 7.21 10.39
N ALA A 46 37.66 6.12 9.66
CA ALA A 46 38.99 5.76 9.23
C ALA A 46 39.58 6.89 8.40
N LEU A 47 38.95 7.30 7.30
CA LEU A 47 39.48 8.34 6.40
C LEU A 47 39.72 9.70 7.09
N THR A 48 38.96 10.03 8.13
CA THR A 48 39.09 11.28 8.90
C THR A 48 39.98 11.16 10.14
N SER A 49 40.54 9.99 10.44
CA SER A 49 41.38 9.80 11.63
C SER A 49 42.86 9.63 11.28
N ARG A 50 43.74 10.07 12.18
CA ARG A 50 45.20 9.84 12.13
C ARG A 50 45.63 8.50 12.75
N LYS A 51 44.68 7.59 13.00
CA LYS A 51 44.96 6.31 13.67
C LYS A 51 45.69 5.38 12.69
N LYS A 52 46.83 4.82 13.11
CA LYS A 52 47.46 3.71 12.38
C LYS A 52 46.54 2.49 12.42
N ARG A 53 46.24 1.96 11.23
CA ARG A 53 45.38 0.79 11.02
C ARG A 53 46.25 -0.43 10.76
N ASN A 54 45.87 -1.57 11.31
CA ASN A 54 46.52 -2.83 10.98
C ASN A 54 46.08 -3.33 9.59
N ASP A 55 46.74 -4.36 9.06
CA ASP A 55 46.47 -4.84 7.70
C ASP A 55 45.07 -5.45 7.55
N GLU A 56 44.54 -6.08 8.61
CA GLU A 56 43.19 -6.64 8.64
C GLU A 56 42.12 -5.55 8.54
N GLU A 57 42.23 -4.49 9.35
CA GLU A 57 41.35 -3.31 9.31
C GLU A 57 41.41 -2.66 7.91
N LYS A 58 42.61 -2.50 7.34
CA LYS A 58 42.77 -1.95 5.97
C LYS A 58 42.08 -2.81 4.93
N GLN A 59 42.23 -4.13 5.01
CA GLN A 59 41.60 -5.05 4.07
C GLN A 59 40.07 -5.01 4.17
N GLN A 60 39.53 -4.97 5.39
CA GLN A 60 38.09 -4.84 5.61
C GLN A 60 37.53 -3.53 5.04
N LEU A 61 38.18 -2.40 5.32
CA LEU A 61 37.77 -1.09 4.81
C LEU A 61 37.85 -1.02 3.28
N THR A 62 38.87 -1.63 2.68
CA THR A 62 39.02 -1.69 1.22
C THR A 62 37.89 -2.49 0.59
N ARG A 63 37.50 -3.63 1.16
CA ARG A 63 36.33 -4.41 0.68
C ARG A 63 35.02 -3.62 0.78
N THR A 64 34.82 -2.87 1.87
CA THR A 64 33.66 -1.97 2.00
C THR A 64 33.66 -0.91 0.90
N LEU A 65 34.81 -0.31 0.61
CA LEU A 65 34.96 0.69 -0.45
C LEU A 65 34.71 0.11 -1.85
N GLU A 66 35.17 -1.11 -2.12
CA GLU A 66 34.88 -1.82 -3.38
C GLU A 66 33.38 -2.06 -3.59
N LYS A 67 32.64 -2.42 -2.54
CA LYS A 67 31.18 -2.52 -2.57
C LYS A 67 30.51 -1.17 -2.87
N ILE A 68 31.00 -0.09 -2.27
CA ILE A 68 30.50 1.27 -2.57
C ILE A 68 30.74 1.63 -4.04
N VAL A 69 31.92 1.30 -4.59
CA VAL A 69 32.22 1.51 -6.01
C VAL A 69 31.26 0.72 -6.90
N LEU A 70 30.96 -0.54 -6.57
CA LEU A 70 29.98 -1.34 -7.29
C LEU A 70 28.58 -0.72 -7.25
N MET A 71 28.15 -0.27 -6.07
CA MET A 71 26.87 0.41 -5.88
C MET A 71 26.75 1.65 -6.80
N VAL A 72 27.75 2.53 -6.77
CA VAL A 72 27.78 3.75 -7.60
C VAL A 72 27.74 3.40 -9.09
N LYS A 73 28.57 2.46 -9.54
CA LYS A 73 28.56 2.00 -10.95
C LYS A 73 27.21 1.39 -11.34
N GLY A 74 26.61 0.61 -10.44
CA GLY A 74 25.32 -0.02 -10.63
C GLY A 74 24.18 0.97 -10.78
N CYS A 75 24.09 1.98 -9.92
CA CYS A 75 23.08 3.02 -10.04
C CYS A 75 23.21 3.80 -11.36
N HIS A 76 24.43 4.11 -11.79
CA HIS A 76 24.65 4.74 -13.08
C HIS A 76 24.26 3.82 -14.25
N TYR A 77 24.64 2.54 -14.18
CA TYR A 77 24.24 1.53 -15.15
C TYR A 77 22.72 1.44 -15.28
N PHE A 78 22.00 1.41 -14.16
CA PHE A 78 20.54 1.39 -14.11
C PHE A 78 19.95 2.60 -14.83
N LEU A 79 20.38 3.82 -14.47
CA LEU A 79 19.88 5.06 -15.09
C LEU A 79 20.13 5.09 -16.60
N HIS A 80 21.33 4.68 -17.01
CA HIS A 80 21.70 4.61 -18.42
C HIS A 80 20.79 3.64 -19.19
N HIS A 81 20.61 2.41 -18.69
CA HIS A 81 19.81 1.40 -19.37
C HIS A 81 18.32 1.71 -19.36
N LYS A 82 17.76 2.19 -18.24
CA LYS A 82 16.37 2.64 -18.19
C LYS A 82 16.10 3.70 -19.26
N LYS A 83 17.01 4.66 -19.43
CA LYS A 83 16.92 5.68 -20.49
C LYS A 83 17.09 5.09 -21.90
N ARG A 84 18.13 4.29 -22.12
CA ARG A 84 18.48 3.71 -23.43
C ARG A 84 17.38 2.79 -23.96
N LEU A 85 16.85 1.94 -23.09
CA LEU A 85 15.78 0.99 -23.40
C LEU A 85 14.40 1.63 -23.39
N LYS A 86 14.28 2.90 -22.96
CA LYS A 86 13.00 3.59 -22.72
C LYS A 86 12.06 2.79 -21.81
N PHE A 87 12.65 2.06 -20.86
CA PHE A 87 11.93 1.16 -19.99
C PHE A 87 11.06 1.95 -18.99
N LYS A 88 9.76 1.73 -19.08
CA LYS A 88 8.75 2.24 -18.14
C LYS A 88 8.13 1.06 -17.43
N GLU A 89 7.96 1.21 -16.13
CA GLU A 89 7.39 0.16 -15.29
C GLU A 89 6.34 0.76 -14.37
N ASP A 90 5.24 0.02 -14.23
CA ASP A 90 3.99 0.50 -13.69
C ASP A 90 4.01 0.68 -12.17
N TRP A 91 5.03 0.22 -11.44
CA TRP A 91 5.14 0.39 -9.99
C TRP A 91 6.03 1.56 -9.57
N ILE A 92 7.09 1.86 -10.33
CA ILE A 92 8.02 2.95 -9.99
C ILE A 92 7.81 4.22 -10.82
N ASP A 93 7.19 4.14 -12.00
CA ASP A 93 6.87 5.32 -12.82
C ASP A 93 5.42 5.81 -12.64
N ILE A 94 4.78 5.41 -11.52
CA ILE A 94 3.43 5.82 -11.13
C ILE A 94 3.34 7.33 -10.97
N LYS A 95 2.22 7.89 -11.43
CA LYS A 95 1.82 9.26 -11.09
C LYS A 95 1.08 9.24 -9.76
N TRP A 96 1.53 10.05 -8.82
CA TRP A 96 0.91 10.18 -7.50
C TRP A 96 0.01 11.40 -7.42
N CYS A 97 -1.09 11.27 -6.70
CA CYS A 97 -2.04 12.35 -6.43
C CYS A 97 -2.38 12.41 -4.94
N LYS A 98 -2.85 13.56 -4.46
CA LYS A 98 -3.24 13.70 -3.04
C LYS A 98 -4.46 12.83 -2.77
N ASN A 99 -4.44 12.09 -1.67
CA ASN A 99 -5.60 11.31 -1.25
C ASN A 99 -6.80 12.26 -0.97
N PRO A 100 -7.92 12.15 -1.71
CA PRO A 100 -9.08 13.02 -1.55
C PRO A 100 -9.82 12.81 -0.23
N TYR A 101 -9.71 11.63 0.37
CA TYR A 101 -10.36 11.24 1.62
C TYR A 101 -9.45 11.32 2.85
N ARG A 102 -8.15 11.66 2.69
CA ARG A 102 -7.16 11.70 3.78
C ARG A 102 -7.71 12.31 5.06
N CYS A 103 -7.59 11.59 6.18
CA CYS A 103 -8.11 12.01 7.48
C CYS A 103 -7.77 13.47 7.81
N LEU A 104 -8.79 14.24 8.22
CA LEU A 104 -8.61 15.62 8.63
C LEU A 104 -7.76 15.69 9.91
N LYS A 105 -6.82 16.63 9.97
CA LYS A 105 -5.81 16.73 11.03
C LYS A 105 -6.36 16.61 12.46
N LYS A 106 -7.52 17.21 12.74
CA LYS A 106 -8.16 17.19 14.07
C LYS A 106 -8.78 15.84 14.47
N TYR A 107 -8.96 14.92 13.51
CA TYR A 107 -9.57 13.61 13.74
C TYR A 107 -8.56 12.46 13.68
N ARG A 108 -7.30 12.74 13.33
CA ARG A 108 -6.24 11.75 13.23
C ARG A 108 -5.93 11.11 14.59
N SER A 109 -5.61 9.82 14.56
CA SER A 109 -5.17 9.08 15.76
C SER A 109 -3.78 9.54 16.21
N ARG A 110 -3.38 9.14 17.42
CA ARG A 110 -2.01 9.41 17.92
C ARG A 110 -0.95 8.65 17.10
N GLU A 111 -1.32 7.49 16.56
CA GLU A 111 -0.45 6.62 15.76
C GLU A 111 -0.38 7.05 14.29
N ASP A 112 -1.18 8.03 13.85
CA ASP A 112 -1.29 8.47 12.46
C ASP A 112 0.07 8.72 11.79
N LYS A 113 1.01 9.34 12.52
CA LYS A 113 2.37 9.60 11.99
C LYS A 113 3.17 8.33 11.74
N LYS A 114 2.99 7.30 12.57
CA LYS A 114 3.67 6.01 12.44
C LYS A 114 3.04 5.22 11.29
N LEU A 115 1.71 5.08 11.32
CA LEU A 115 0.96 4.30 10.32
C LEU A 115 1.06 4.89 8.92
N ASN A 116 1.09 6.22 8.80
CA ASN A 116 1.13 6.93 7.52
C ASN A 116 2.50 7.53 7.20
N HIS A 117 3.57 7.04 7.84
CA HIS A 117 4.92 7.38 7.40
C HIS A 117 5.11 6.89 5.96
N HIS A 118 5.77 7.69 5.11
CA HIS A 118 5.87 7.37 3.69
C HIS A 118 6.73 6.13 3.40
N LEU A 119 7.47 5.62 4.39
CA LEU A 119 8.24 4.38 4.30
C LEU A 119 7.63 3.26 5.14
N ALA A 120 6.44 3.46 5.74
CA ALA A 120 5.83 2.48 6.64
C ALA A 120 5.48 1.14 5.96
N HIS A 121 5.38 1.12 4.63
CA HIS A 121 5.12 -0.08 3.85
C HIS A 121 6.36 -0.98 3.66
N PHE A 122 7.57 -0.47 3.94
CA PHE A 122 8.80 -1.26 3.92
C PHE A 122 9.10 -1.83 5.30
N GLN A 123 9.65 -3.05 5.33
CA GLN A 123 10.06 -3.69 6.59
C GLN A 123 11.34 -3.06 7.15
N GLU A 124 12.23 -2.58 6.27
CA GLU A 124 13.48 -1.94 6.67
C GLU A 124 13.26 -0.54 7.27
N PRO A 125 14.09 -0.12 8.25
CA PRO A 125 13.97 1.16 8.93
C PRO A 125 14.60 2.30 8.10
N PHE A 126 14.15 2.48 6.86
CA PHE A 126 14.60 3.55 5.99
C PHE A 126 14.31 4.93 6.61
N SER A 127 15.21 5.89 6.35
CA SER A 127 15.25 7.15 7.10
C SER A 127 15.79 8.34 6.31
N MET A 128 16.52 8.09 5.23
CA MET A 128 17.17 9.13 4.44
C MET A 128 16.36 9.50 3.21
N LEU A 129 15.61 8.56 2.65
CA LEU A 129 14.81 8.82 1.46
C LEU A 129 13.64 9.75 1.75
N SER A 130 13.49 10.77 0.92
CA SER A 130 12.24 11.53 0.84
C SER A 130 11.11 10.64 0.33
N ARG A 131 9.85 11.10 0.49
CA ARG A 131 8.68 10.41 -0.06
C ARG A 131 8.80 10.18 -1.57
N GLU A 132 9.22 11.21 -2.30
CA GLU A 132 9.31 11.16 -3.76
C GLU A 132 10.37 10.16 -4.22
N GLU A 133 11.50 10.11 -3.50
CA GLU A 133 12.57 9.13 -3.75
C GLU A 133 12.16 7.71 -3.38
N ALA A 134 11.37 7.51 -2.32
CA ALA A 134 10.88 6.18 -1.97
C ALA A 134 9.86 5.64 -2.99
N GLN A 135 8.96 6.53 -3.45
CA GLN A 135 7.96 6.24 -4.48
C GLN A 135 8.59 6.01 -5.87
N ASN A 136 9.77 6.58 -6.12
CA ASN A 136 10.55 6.34 -7.33
C ASN A 136 12.05 6.47 -7.01
N PHE A 137 12.69 5.34 -6.67
CA PHE A 137 14.10 5.31 -6.26
C PHE A 137 15.05 5.85 -7.34
N THR A 138 14.63 5.90 -8.61
CA THR A 138 15.44 6.48 -9.68
C THR A 138 15.65 7.98 -9.51
N ILE A 139 14.78 8.65 -8.74
CA ILE A 139 14.97 10.06 -8.35
C ILE A 139 16.20 10.18 -7.44
N ALA A 140 16.36 9.29 -6.46
CA ALA A 140 17.54 9.28 -5.58
C ALA A 140 18.82 9.04 -6.39
N PHE A 141 18.79 8.11 -7.34
CA PHE A 141 19.93 7.87 -8.24
C PHE A 141 20.27 9.12 -9.06
N LYS A 142 19.27 9.79 -9.65
CA LYS A 142 19.48 11.02 -10.42
C LYS A 142 20.04 12.15 -9.55
N ASN A 143 19.48 12.34 -8.35
CA ASN A 143 19.93 13.34 -7.39
C ASN A 143 21.38 13.10 -6.96
N PHE A 144 21.76 11.84 -6.75
CA PHE A 144 23.13 11.46 -6.42
C PHE A 144 24.15 11.89 -7.49
N PHE A 145 23.79 11.72 -8.77
CA PHE A 145 24.63 12.12 -9.91
C PHE A 145 24.42 13.58 -10.39
N ALA A 146 23.51 14.34 -9.76
CA ALA A 146 23.26 15.72 -10.13
C ALA A 146 24.38 16.67 -9.65
N GLU A 147 25.01 16.36 -8.51
CA GLU A 147 26.10 17.17 -7.96
C GLU A 147 27.48 16.75 -8.48
N MET A 148 27.68 15.46 -8.78
CA MET A 148 28.94 14.88 -9.23
C MET A 148 28.64 13.77 -10.23
N ASP A 149 29.30 13.77 -11.39
CA ASP A 149 29.15 12.70 -12.38
C ASP A 149 29.86 11.40 -11.93
N LEU A 150 29.68 10.33 -12.71
CA LEU A 150 30.28 9.03 -12.38
C LEU A 150 31.80 9.11 -12.29
N CYS A 151 32.47 9.81 -13.21
CA CYS A 151 33.93 9.93 -13.22
C CYS A 151 34.43 10.60 -11.93
N SER A 152 33.83 11.74 -11.57
CA SER A 152 34.18 12.47 -10.34
C SER A 152 33.98 11.63 -9.08
N TRP A 153 32.91 10.83 -9.05
CA TRP A 153 32.67 9.90 -7.95
C TRP A 153 33.71 8.78 -7.87
N LEU A 154 34.12 8.22 -9.02
CA LEU A 154 35.15 7.18 -9.05
C LEU A 154 36.52 7.72 -8.63
N ASP A 155 36.88 8.91 -9.10
CA ASP A 155 38.12 9.59 -8.70
C ASP A 155 38.15 9.81 -7.18
N LEU A 156 37.05 10.31 -6.60
CA LEU A 156 36.92 10.49 -5.15
C LEU A 156 37.07 9.17 -4.38
N LEU A 157 36.48 8.07 -4.86
CA LEU A 157 36.54 6.77 -4.20
C LEU A 157 37.91 6.11 -4.38
N ASP A 158 38.61 6.36 -5.48
CA ASP A 158 39.99 5.91 -5.68
C ASP A 158 40.96 6.70 -4.79
N ASP A 159 40.73 8.01 -4.59
CA ASP A 159 41.45 8.80 -3.59
C ASP A 159 41.25 8.21 -2.18
N TRP A 160 40.01 7.89 -1.80
CA TRP A 160 39.72 7.22 -0.53
C TRP A 160 40.49 5.90 -0.38
N ARG A 161 40.61 5.11 -1.46
CA ARG A 161 41.42 3.88 -1.45
C ARG A 161 42.88 4.19 -1.18
N SER A 162 43.43 5.20 -1.85
CA SER A 162 44.81 5.65 -1.64
C SER A 162 45.05 6.07 -0.19
N TYR A 163 44.14 6.84 0.41
CA TYR A 163 44.21 7.26 1.82
C TYR A 163 44.26 6.07 2.79
N LEU A 164 43.45 5.05 2.55
CA LEU A 164 43.45 3.84 3.37
C LEU A 164 44.78 3.08 3.30
N GLN A 165 45.41 3.04 2.12
CA GLN A 165 46.67 2.34 1.89
C GLN A 165 47.86 3.09 2.53
N HIS A 166 47.96 4.39 2.27
CA HIS A 166 49.09 5.24 2.69
C HIS A 166 48.98 5.77 4.13
N GLY A 167 47.81 5.64 4.77
CA GLY A 167 47.61 6.08 6.16
C GLY A 167 47.49 7.60 6.32
N GLU A 168 47.26 8.31 5.21
CA GLU A 168 47.00 9.73 5.14
C GLU A 168 45.56 10.04 5.61
N SER A 169 45.26 11.32 5.89
CA SER A 169 43.95 11.76 6.38
C SER A 169 43.33 12.82 5.48
N LEU A 170 42.02 12.69 5.24
CA LEU A 170 41.25 13.67 4.45
C LEU A 170 41.30 15.11 5.00
N PHE A 171 41.64 15.31 6.29
CA PHE A 171 41.79 16.64 6.89
C PHE A 171 42.97 17.44 6.34
N GLU A 172 43.86 16.83 5.58
CA GLU A 172 45.01 17.51 4.96
C GLU A 172 44.62 18.29 3.69
N LEU A 173 43.37 18.14 3.22
CA LEU A 173 42.78 18.88 2.10
C LEU A 173 41.68 19.82 2.61
N MET A 174 41.84 21.14 2.40
CA MET A 174 41.01 22.17 3.04
C MET A 174 39.57 22.36 2.51
N ASP A 175 39.04 21.52 1.61
CA ASP A 175 37.71 21.76 0.99
C ASP A 175 36.77 20.55 0.95
N TYR A 176 37.09 19.44 1.64
CA TYR A 176 36.28 18.23 1.59
C TYR A 176 35.31 18.10 2.79
N THR A 177 34.05 17.69 2.53
CA THR A 177 33.02 17.42 3.57
C THR A 177 32.63 15.94 3.65
N PRO A 178 33.40 15.09 4.37
CA PRO A 178 33.15 13.65 4.49
C PRO A 178 31.75 13.28 4.94
N LEU A 179 31.14 14.11 5.81
CA LEU A 179 29.79 13.87 6.33
C LEU A 179 28.72 14.03 5.25
N LYS A 180 28.86 15.00 4.33
CA LYS A 180 27.92 15.16 3.21
C LYS A 180 28.00 13.96 2.27
N THR A 181 29.22 13.47 2.00
CA THR A 181 29.44 12.26 1.21
C THR A 181 28.83 11.02 1.88
N TYR A 182 28.99 10.89 3.20
CA TYR A 182 28.38 9.83 4.00
C TYR A 182 26.85 9.81 3.84
N GLU A 183 26.19 10.95 4.01
CA GLU A 183 24.73 11.06 3.89
C GLU A 183 24.24 10.70 2.47
N LYS A 184 24.95 11.14 1.43
CA LYS A 184 24.65 10.77 0.04
C LYS A 184 24.79 9.28 -0.22
N LEU A 185 25.87 8.65 0.26
CA LEU A 185 26.10 7.22 0.09
C LEU A 185 25.05 6.40 0.85
N ARG A 186 24.63 6.85 2.02
CA ARG A 186 23.54 6.21 2.78
C ARG A 186 22.20 6.33 2.05
N THR A 187 21.89 7.51 1.50
CA THR A 187 20.68 7.72 0.68
C THR A 187 20.70 6.82 -0.55
N LEU A 188 21.84 6.73 -1.24
CA LEU A 188 22.01 5.86 -2.41
C LEU A 188 21.79 4.38 -2.05
N TYR A 189 22.32 3.96 -0.90
CA TYR A 189 22.17 2.60 -0.39
C TYR A 189 20.72 2.25 -0.04
N GLU A 190 19.98 3.14 0.65
CA GLU A 190 18.53 2.94 0.89
C GLU A 190 17.78 2.78 -0.44
N ALA A 191 18.09 3.61 -1.44
CA ALA A 191 17.49 3.50 -2.77
C ALA A 191 17.86 2.19 -3.48
N CYS A 192 19.06 1.65 -3.25
CA CYS A 192 19.47 0.34 -3.79
C CYS A 192 18.67 -0.81 -3.18
N ILE A 193 18.43 -0.81 -1.86
CA ILE A 193 17.58 -1.82 -1.22
C ILE A 193 16.16 -1.73 -1.77
N ILE A 194 15.60 -0.53 -1.91
CA ILE A 194 14.27 -0.37 -2.51
C ILE A 194 14.25 -0.91 -3.96
N SER A 195 15.30 -0.64 -4.74
CA SER A 195 15.38 -1.16 -6.11
C SER A 195 15.46 -2.68 -6.19
N TYR A 196 16.02 -3.32 -5.16
CA TYR A 196 16.04 -4.77 -5.03
C TYR A 196 14.66 -5.34 -4.78
N HIS A 197 13.93 -4.81 -3.80
CA HIS A 197 12.54 -5.19 -3.53
C HIS A 197 11.68 -5.05 -4.79
N TRP A 198 11.93 -4.01 -5.58
CA TRP A 198 11.29 -3.84 -6.88
C TRP A 198 11.63 -4.93 -7.89
N ALA A 199 12.89 -5.35 -8.03
CA ALA A 199 13.26 -6.42 -8.95
C ALA A 199 12.80 -7.80 -8.49
N GLU A 200 12.66 -8.02 -7.19
CA GLU A 200 12.11 -9.24 -6.57
C GLU A 200 10.57 -9.28 -6.59
N ILE A 201 9.90 -8.28 -7.20
CA ILE A 201 8.42 -8.19 -7.23
C ILE A 201 7.83 -8.06 -5.81
N ASN A 202 8.65 -7.66 -4.82
CA ASN A 202 8.30 -7.47 -3.42
C ASN A 202 8.17 -5.97 -3.05
N TYR A 203 7.89 -5.10 -4.03
CA TYR A 203 7.74 -3.65 -3.80
C TYR A 203 6.32 -3.34 -3.32
N PRO A 204 6.13 -3.04 -2.01
CA PRO A 204 4.80 -3.06 -1.44
C PRO A 204 4.03 -1.76 -1.76
N PRO A 205 2.72 -1.84 -2.06
CA PRO A 205 1.90 -0.65 -2.22
C PRO A 205 1.69 0.11 -0.89
N PRO A 206 1.32 1.41 -0.93
CA PRO A 206 1.23 2.28 0.25
C PRO A 206 0.35 1.81 1.42
N ASN A 207 -0.62 0.95 1.15
CA ASN A 207 -1.55 0.43 2.15
C ASN A 207 -1.25 -1.03 2.55
N HIS A 208 -0.26 -1.67 1.94
CA HIS A 208 0.04 -3.09 2.17
C HIS A 208 0.24 -3.41 3.65
N HIS A 209 1.10 -2.67 4.34
CA HIS A 209 1.37 -2.86 5.77
C HIS A 209 0.15 -2.58 6.64
N LEU A 210 -0.78 -1.74 6.19
CA LEU A 210 -2.02 -1.48 6.91
C LEU A 210 -2.97 -2.67 6.83
N ILE A 211 -3.03 -3.33 5.67
CA ILE A 211 -3.88 -4.49 5.44
C ILE A 211 -3.28 -5.72 6.14
N VAL A 212 -2.02 -6.02 5.86
CA VAL A 212 -1.35 -7.24 6.32
C VAL A 212 -0.88 -7.11 7.77
N ASP A 213 -0.11 -6.09 8.12
CA ASP A 213 0.54 -6.02 9.44
C ASP A 213 -0.36 -5.40 10.51
N TYR A 214 -1.17 -4.40 10.15
CA TYR A 214 -2.01 -3.69 11.12
C TYR A 214 -3.38 -4.34 11.30
N LEU A 215 -4.09 -4.61 10.20
CA LEU A 215 -5.44 -5.21 10.23
C LEU A 215 -5.41 -6.75 10.25
N SER A 216 -4.28 -7.39 9.97
CA SER A 216 -4.18 -8.85 9.84
C SER A 216 -5.24 -9.41 8.87
N SER A 217 -5.39 -8.76 7.72
CA SER A 217 -6.38 -9.10 6.71
C SER A 217 -5.75 -9.88 5.56
N GLU A 218 -6.56 -10.71 4.92
CA GLU A 218 -6.16 -11.41 3.70
C GLU A 218 -5.83 -10.38 2.62
N TYR A 219 -4.72 -10.60 1.92
CA TYR A 219 -4.25 -9.75 0.85
C TYR A 219 -3.98 -10.62 -0.36
N VAL A 220 -4.60 -10.25 -1.48
CA VAL A 220 -4.32 -10.87 -2.78
C VAL A 220 -3.17 -10.10 -3.40
N ASP A 221 -2.07 -10.80 -3.72
CA ASP A 221 -0.88 -10.19 -4.32
C ASP A 221 -1.25 -9.37 -5.56
N GLY A 222 -0.97 -8.07 -5.50
CA GLY A 222 -1.30 -7.14 -6.57
C GLY A 222 -1.41 -5.71 -6.09
N TYR A 223 -0.83 -4.79 -6.85
CA TYR A 223 -0.78 -3.37 -6.49
C TYR A 223 -2.20 -2.76 -6.33
N GLY A 224 -3.16 -3.18 -7.18
CA GLY A 224 -4.57 -2.78 -7.10
C GLY A 224 -5.30 -3.30 -5.85
N SER A 225 -4.95 -4.47 -5.33
CA SER A 225 -5.59 -5.05 -4.14
C SER A 225 -5.43 -4.19 -2.88
N ALA A 226 -4.47 -3.26 -2.87
CA ALA A 226 -4.27 -2.30 -1.79
C ALA A 226 -5.09 -0.99 -1.96
N SER A 227 -5.81 -0.87 -3.07
CA SER A 227 -6.67 0.27 -3.39
C SER A 227 -7.97 0.20 -2.58
N PRO A 228 -8.28 1.21 -1.76
CA PRO A 228 -9.57 1.25 -1.06
C PRO A 228 -10.75 1.41 -2.03
N PHE A 229 -10.52 1.84 -3.28
CA PHE A 229 -11.55 1.93 -4.32
C PHE A 229 -11.91 0.55 -4.88
N ASP A 230 -10.92 -0.31 -5.14
CA ASP A 230 -11.16 -1.69 -5.56
C ASP A 230 -11.85 -2.48 -4.43
N MET A 231 -11.34 -2.31 -3.20
CA MET A 231 -11.94 -2.93 -2.01
C MET A 231 -13.38 -2.49 -1.78
N ALA A 232 -13.73 -1.22 -2.07
CA ALA A 232 -15.10 -0.73 -1.94
C ALA A 232 -16.07 -1.45 -2.88
N GLY A 233 -15.63 -1.78 -4.10
CA GLY A 233 -16.39 -2.66 -4.99
C GLY A 233 -16.53 -4.07 -4.42
N SER A 234 -15.44 -4.66 -3.95
CA SER A 234 -15.42 -6.03 -3.42
C SER A 234 -16.32 -6.25 -2.20
N VAL A 235 -16.55 -5.22 -1.36
CA VAL A 235 -17.55 -5.28 -0.27
C VAL A 235 -18.93 -5.71 -0.79
N PHE A 236 -19.28 -5.33 -2.01
CA PHE A 236 -20.58 -5.56 -2.63
C PHE A 236 -20.59 -6.74 -3.61
N TYR A 237 -19.56 -7.59 -3.60
CA TYR A 237 -19.53 -8.79 -4.43
C TYR A 237 -20.79 -9.65 -4.18
N GLU A 238 -21.64 -9.74 -5.21
CA GLU A 238 -22.93 -10.45 -5.23
C GLU A 238 -23.94 -10.01 -4.14
N LYS A 239 -23.76 -8.83 -3.54
CA LYS A 239 -24.60 -8.34 -2.44
C LYS A 239 -25.27 -7.03 -2.82
N ASN A 240 -26.55 -6.88 -2.46
CA ASN A 240 -27.27 -5.63 -2.62
C ASN A 240 -27.23 -4.78 -1.34
N TYR A 241 -27.39 -3.46 -1.51
CA TYR A 241 -27.40 -2.50 -0.40
C TYR A 241 -28.49 -2.82 0.64
N GLU A 242 -29.70 -3.14 0.19
CA GLU A 242 -30.86 -3.32 1.07
C GLU A 242 -30.73 -4.54 1.99
N ASP A 243 -30.17 -5.64 1.50
CA ASP A 243 -29.95 -6.87 2.26
C ASP A 243 -28.87 -6.64 3.33
N ILE A 244 -27.73 -6.01 2.96
CA ILE A 244 -26.69 -5.65 3.95
C ILE A 244 -27.29 -4.72 5.01
N ARG A 245 -28.05 -3.71 4.58
CA ARG A 245 -28.68 -2.75 5.48
C ARG A 245 -29.64 -3.42 6.43
N GLN A 246 -30.52 -4.27 5.92
CA GLN A 246 -31.52 -4.98 6.71
C GLN A 246 -30.87 -5.95 7.70
N ASP A 247 -29.82 -6.65 7.28
CA ASP A 247 -29.05 -7.54 8.15
C ASP A 247 -28.33 -6.76 9.28
N ILE A 248 -27.81 -5.55 9.02
CA ILE A 248 -27.28 -4.67 10.09
C ILE A 248 -28.38 -4.29 11.07
N LEU A 249 -29.58 -3.94 10.58
CA LEU A 249 -30.71 -3.57 11.43
C LEU A 249 -31.21 -4.73 12.28
N ASP A 250 -31.17 -5.94 11.75
CA ASP A 250 -31.60 -7.16 12.44
C ASP A 250 -30.54 -7.68 13.41
N LEU A 251 -29.26 -7.45 13.13
CA LEU A 251 -28.15 -7.70 14.06
C LEU A 251 -28.15 -6.72 15.26
N TYR A 252 -28.64 -5.50 15.04
CA TYR A 252 -28.72 -4.42 16.03
C TYR A 252 -30.15 -3.82 16.14
N PRO A 253 -31.11 -4.58 16.70
CA PRO A 253 -32.50 -4.16 16.79
C PRO A 253 -32.71 -3.16 17.94
N LEU A 254 -33.38 -2.03 17.65
CA LEU A 254 -33.65 -0.97 18.65
C LEU A 254 -34.55 -1.42 19.82
N CYS A 255 -35.27 -2.53 19.64
CA CYS A 255 -36.09 -3.14 20.68
C CYS A 255 -35.74 -4.63 20.73
N PRO A 256 -35.70 -5.24 21.94
CA PRO A 256 -35.52 -6.68 22.06
C PRO A 256 -36.54 -7.41 21.19
N CYS A 257 -36.04 -8.22 20.26
CA CYS A 257 -36.87 -9.01 19.38
C CYS A 257 -36.26 -10.40 19.19
N LYS A 258 -37.09 -11.34 18.76
CA LYS A 258 -36.60 -12.67 18.36
C LYS A 258 -35.63 -12.51 17.19
N LYS A 259 -34.61 -13.37 17.20
CA LYS A 259 -33.68 -13.55 16.08
C LYS A 259 -34.44 -13.69 14.77
N LYS A 260 -34.11 -12.87 13.79
CA LYS A 260 -34.68 -12.92 12.44
C LYS A 260 -33.77 -13.74 11.53
N GLN A 261 -34.32 -14.20 10.41
CA GLN A 261 -33.52 -14.84 9.38
C GLN A 261 -32.74 -13.77 8.60
N LEU A 262 -31.43 -13.95 8.49
CA LEU A 262 -30.58 -13.09 7.68
C LEU A 262 -30.84 -13.27 6.19
N LYS A 263 -30.63 -12.21 5.43
CA LYS A 263 -30.63 -12.22 3.96
C LYS A 263 -29.32 -12.77 3.41
N ILE A 264 -28.21 -12.45 4.06
CA ILE A 264 -26.86 -12.91 3.75
C ILE A 264 -26.46 -14.01 4.74
N GLU A 265 -25.73 -15.03 4.30
CA GLU A 265 -25.23 -16.06 5.21
C GLU A 265 -24.38 -15.42 6.33
N ALA A 266 -24.46 -15.94 7.57
CA ALA A 266 -23.80 -15.34 8.72
C ALA A 266 -22.27 -15.16 8.53
N ASN A 267 -21.59 -16.13 7.89
CA ASN A 267 -20.16 -16.01 7.60
C ASN A 267 -19.87 -14.90 6.58
N ASP A 268 -20.68 -14.81 5.53
CA ASP A 268 -20.54 -13.77 4.51
C ASP A 268 -20.88 -12.39 5.05
N LEU A 269 -21.90 -12.29 5.92
CA LEU A 269 -22.23 -11.05 6.62
C LEU A 269 -21.09 -10.62 7.53
N ARG A 270 -20.48 -11.54 8.28
CA ARG A 270 -19.30 -11.26 9.11
C ARG A 270 -18.19 -10.64 8.27
N SER A 271 -17.81 -11.27 7.16
CA SER A 271 -16.77 -10.76 6.25
C SER A 271 -17.16 -9.40 5.64
N THR A 272 -18.42 -9.23 5.25
CA THR A 272 -18.94 -7.98 4.67
C THR A 272 -18.84 -6.82 5.65
N LEU A 273 -19.25 -7.01 6.91
CA LEU A 273 -19.19 -5.94 7.92
C LEU A 273 -17.75 -5.61 8.33
N ARG A 274 -16.87 -6.62 8.37
CA ARG A 274 -15.43 -6.41 8.53
C ARG A 274 -14.88 -5.54 7.39
N TRP A 275 -15.07 -5.94 6.14
CA TRP A 275 -14.57 -5.22 4.97
C TRP A 275 -15.16 -3.80 4.86
N LEU A 276 -16.41 -3.60 5.29
CA LEU A 276 -17.04 -2.29 5.36
C LEU A 276 -16.24 -1.33 6.27
N LEU A 277 -15.85 -1.80 7.46
CA LEU A 277 -15.06 -1.02 8.42
C LEU A 277 -13.60 -0.86 8.00
N GLU A 278 -12.99 -1.89 7.42
CA GLU A 278 -11.60 -1.84 6.96
C GLU A 278 -11.45 -0.86 5.79
N THR A 279 -12.25 -1.04 4.75
CA THR A 279 -12.20 -0.21 3.53
C THR A 279 -12.45 1.25 3.85
N GLY A 280 -13.46 1.53 4.69
CA GLY A 280 -13.75 2.89 5.15
C GLY A 280 -12.59 3.56 5.89
N TRP A 281 -11.84 2.78 6.67
CA TRP A 281 -10.67 3.27 7.38
C TRP A 281 -9.48 3.49 6.45
N LEU A 282 -9.27 2.60 5.48
CA LEU A 282 -8.18 2.68 4.50
C LEU A 282 -8.28 3.93 3.61
N PHE A 283 -9.49 4.38 3.25
CA PHE A 283 -9.70 5.67 2.57
C PHE A 283 -9.07 6.86 3.31
N LEU A 284 -9.02 6.80 4.65
CA LEU A 284 -8.49 7.87 5.49
C LEU A 284 -6.97 7.83 5.65
N GLN A 285 -6.33 6.76 5.21
CA GLN A 285 -4.89 6.53 5.33
C GLN A 285 -4.14 7.07 4.11
N THR A 286 -2.83 7.25 4.31
CA THR A 286 -1.81 7.76 3.39
C THR A 286 -2.12 9.14 2.78
N ASP A 287 -1.11 9.99 2.65
CA ASP A 287 -1.33 11.34 2.13
C ASP A 287 -1.52 11.36 0.59
N TYR A 288 -1.13 10.30 -0.10
CA TYR A 288 -1.11 10.20 -1.56
C TYR A 288 -1.55 8.82 -2.04
N PHE A 289 -2.29 8.79 -3.12
CA PHE A 289 -2.62 7.57 -3.85
C PHE A 289 -2.00 7.57 -5.25
N PRO A 290 -1.70 6.37 -5.77
CA PRO A 290 -1.53 6.16 -7.21
C PRO A 290 -2.70 6.77 -7.98
N LYS A 291 -2.41 7.47 -9.08
CA LYS A 291 -3.43 8.21 -9.84
C LYS A 291 -4.43 7.28 -10.52
N ASP A 292 -3.96 6.13 -10.97
CA ASP A 292 -4.76 5.05 -11.54
C ASP A 292 -5.77 4.48 -10.54
N TRP A 293 -5.50 4.48 -9.23
CA TRP A 293 -6.51 4.09 -8.22
C TRP A 293 -7.71 5.04 -8.18
N LEU A 294 -7.55 6.29 -8.64
CA LEU A 294 -8.65 7.25 -8.78
C LEU A 294 -9.30 7.20 -10.17
N ASP A 295 -8.80 6.36 -11.06
CA ASP A 295 -9.35 6.19 -12.40
C ASP A 295 -10.35 5.02 -12.39
N PRO A 296 -11.66 5.27 -12.52
CA PRO A 296 -12.65 4.19 -12.52
C PRO A 296 -12.47 3.18 -13.65
N ASP A 297 -11.77 3.55 -14.73
CA ASP A 297 -11.49 2.66 -15.87
C ASP A 297 -10.31 1.71 -15.59
N SER A 298 -9.57 1.90 -14.51
CA SER A 298 -8.52 0.97 -14.05
C SER A 298 -9.09 -0.22 -13.27
N ILE A 299 -10.27 -0.05 -12.67
CA ILE A 299 -10.95 -1.07 -11.86
C ILE A 299 -11.48 -2.17 -12.77
N HIS A 300 -10.99 -3.41 -12.62
CA HIS A 300 -11.39 -4.52 -13.48
C HIS A 300 -12.87 -4.90 -13.32
N ALA A 301 -13.32 -5.05 -12.08
CA ALA A 301 -14.68 -5.43 -11.73
C ALA A 301 -15.24 -4.48 -10.68
N LEU A 302 -16.24 -3.68 -11.06
CA LEU A 302 -16.95 -2.78 -10.15
C LEU A 302 -18.31 -3.40 -9.81
N HIS A 303 -18.45 -3.90 -8.58
CA HIS A 303 -19.72 -4.43 -8.09
C HIS A 303 -20.55 -3.29 -7.50
N CYS A 304 -21.57 -2.86 -8.24
CA CYS A 304 -22.49 -1.82 -7.81
C CYS A 304 -23.50 -2.43 -6.83
N PRO A 305 -23.74 -1.86 -5.63
CA PRO A 305 -24.66 -2.44 -4.65
C PRO A 305 -26.14 -2.19 -4.95
N ILE A 306 -26.44 -1.35 -5.94
CA ILE A 306 -27.80 -0.97 -6.32
C ILE A 306 -28.14 -1.67 -7.64
N PRO A 307 -29.29 -2.36 -7.76
CA PRO A 307 -29.75 -2.93 -9.02
C PRO A 307 -29.85 -1.86 -10.12
N GLU A 308 -29.55 -2.23 -11.36
CA GLU A 308 -29.50 -1.26 -12.47
C GLU A 308 -30.83 -0.53 -12.68
N ALA A 309 -31.95 -1.25 -12.53
CA ALA A 309 -33.29 -0.68 -12.66
C ALA A 309 -33.60 0.38 -11.57
N GLU A 310 -32.99 0.27 -10.38
CA GLU A 310 -33.22 1.19 -9.28
C GLU A 310 -32.41 2.50 -9.41
N LEU A 311 -31.34 2.48 -10.22
CA LEU A 311 -30.53 3.68 -10.48
C LEU A 311 -31.31 4.77 -11.23
N GLU A 312 -32.28 4.40 -12.07
CA GLU A 312 -33.15 5.34 -12.80
C GLU A 312 -33.98 6.23 -11.84
N TYR A 313 -34.26 5.74 -10.63
CA TYR A 313 -35.08 6.43 -9.63
C TYR A 313 -34.26 7.32 -8.69
N HIS A 314 -32.97 7.53 -8.96
CA HIS A 314 -32.04 8.27 -8.11
C HIS A 314 -32.02 7.75 -6.67
N TRP A 315 -31.32 6.63 -6.47
CA TRP A 315 -31.06 6.08 -5.14
C TRP A 315 -30.50 7.15 -4.17
N MET A 316 -30.92 7.09 -2.90
CA MET A 316 -30.52 8.05 -1.88
C MET A 316 -30.13 7.34 -0.58
N PRO A 317 -29.06 7.79 0.10
CA PRO A 317 -28.62 7.18 1.35
C PRO A 317 -29.61 7.44 2.48
N GLU A 318 -29.91 6.40 3.26
CA GLU A 318 -30.91 6.47 4.33
C GLU A 318 -30.37 7.01 5.66
N SER A 319 -29.08 6.84 5.91
CA SER A 319 -28.44 7.10 7.21
C SER A 319 -27.63 8.40 7.23
N LEU A 320 -27.21 8.90 6.06
CA LEU A 320 -26.48 10.16 5.92
C LEU A 320 -27.38 11.37 5.71
N ASN A 321 -27.23 12.37 6.58
CA ASN A 321 -27.87 13.66 6.35
C ASN A 321 -27.19 14.44 5.19
N PHE A 322 -27.87 15.47 4.68
CA PHE A 322 -27.37 16.27 3.54
C PHE A 322 -25.97 16.85 3.75
N LYS A 323 -25.63 17.30 4.97
CA LYS A 323 -24.30 17.86 5.28
C LYS A 323 -23.23 16.77 5.26
N GLU A 324 -23.57 15.57 5.69
CA GLU A 324 -22.67 14.41 5.69
C GLU A 324 -22.39 13.93 4.26
N ARG A 325 -23.42 13.86 3.42
CA ARG A 325 -23.31 13.52 1.98
C ARG A 325 -22.40 14.48 1.22
N LYS A 326 -22.57 15.79 1.43
CA LYS A 326 -21.79 16.84 0.74
C LYS A 326 -20.29 16.81 1.08
N ASN A 327 -19.89 16.14 2.17
CA ASN A 327 -18.50 16.10 2.60
C ASN A 327 -18.13 14.72 3.18
N LEU A 328 -18.06 13.73 2.31
CA LEU A 328 -17.73 12.35 2.66
C LEU A 328 -16.39 12.24 3.41
N ARG A 329 -15.35 12.98 2.99
CA ARG A 329 -14.07 13.05 3.71
C ARG A 329 -14.23 13.38 5.19
N LYS A 330 -14.99 14.45 5.50
CA LYS A 330 -15.22 14.88 6.88
C LYS A 330 -16.11 13.90 7.62
N THR A 331 -17.08 13.30 6.94
CA THR A 331 -17.98 12.27 7.49
C THR A 331 -17.17 11.04 7.91
N LEU A 332 -16.39 10.46 6.99
CA LEU A 332 -15.47 9.35 7.27
C LEU A 332 -14.53 9.69 8.43
N SER A 333 -13.85 10.84 8.37
CA SER A 333 -12.91 11.23 9.44
C SER A 333 -13.57 11.27 10.82
N LYS A 334 -14.85 11.62 10.92
CA LYS A 334 -15.59 11.62 12.19
C LYS A 334 -16.02 10.22 12.61
N LEU A 335 -16.40 9.36 11.67
CA LEU A 335 -16.83 7.99 11.96
C LEU A 335 -15.69 7.19 12.62
N TYR A 336 -14.44 7.46 12.22
CA TYR A 336 -13.23 6.86 12.79
C TYR A 336 -12.56 7.67 13.90
N HIS A 337 -13.21 8.72 14.40
CA HIS A 337 -12.63 9.52 15.47
C HIS A 337 -12.77 8.81 16.82
N PHE A 338 -11.66 8.69 17.57
CA PHE A 338 -11.60 8.03 18.88
C PHE A 338 -12.00 6.56 18.89
N ILE A 339 -11.78 5.83 17.78
CA ILE A 339 -11.92 4.38 17.74
C ILE A 339 -10.63 3.71 17.30
N ASP A 340 -10.37 2.52 17.83
CA ASP A 340 -9.48 1.55 17.21
C ASP A 340 -10.32 0.68 16.26
N VAL A 341 -9.99 0.74 14.97
CA VAL A 341 -10.74 0.00 13.94
C VAL A 341 -10.68 -1.51 14.18
N ARG A 342 -9.61 -2.03 14.78
CA ARG A 342 -9.44 -3.47 15.05
C ARG A 342 -10.36 -3.95 16.16
N GLU A 343 -10.51 -3.15 17.21
CA GLU A 343 -11.45 -3.44 18.31
C GLU A 343 -12.89 -3.43 17.80
N GLU A 344 -13.23 -2.47 16.94
CA GLU A 344 -14.54 -2.36 16.31
C GLU A 344 -14.85 -3.53 15.37
N ILE A 345 -13.89 -3.93 14.53
CA ILE A 345 -14.02 -5.14 13.70
C ILE A 345 -14.25 -6.36 14.58
N HIS A 346 -13.42 -6.58 15.59
CA HIS A 346 -13.56 -7.71 16.51
C HIS A 346 -14.92 -7.73 17.21
N ALA A 347 -15.42 -6.57 17.66
CA ALA A 347 -16.72 -6.44 18.29
C ALA A 347 -17.87 -6.84 17.34
N VAL A 348 -17.83 -6.37 16.09
CA VAL A 348 -18.85 -6.70 15.09
C VAL A 348 -18.80 -8.19 14.71
N GLU A 349 -17.60 -8.74 14.47
CA GLU A 349 -17.46 -10.17 14.18
C GLU A 349 -17.96 -11.04 15.33
N SER A 350 -17.59 -10.69 16.56
CA SER A 350 -18.04 -11.39 17.77
C SER A 350 -19.56 -11.35 17.91
N ARG A 351 -20.19 -10.22 17.57
CA ARG A 351 -21.64 -10.06 17.59
C ARG A 351 -22.32 -11.00 16.59
N VAL A 352 -21.82 -11.09 15.36
CA VAL A 352 -22.36 -12.01 14.35
C VAL A 352 -22.23 -13.46 14.82
N ILE A 353 -21.05 -13.87 15.32
CA ILE A 353 -20.80 -15.23 15.81
C ILE A 353 -21.73 -15.57 16.97
N HIS A 354 -21.80 -14.71 17.98
CA HIS A 354 -22.63 -14.97 19.16
C HIS A 354 -24.12 -14.99 18.81
N HIS A 355 -24.57 -14.08 17.94
CA HIS A 355 -25.99 -14.00 17.63
C HIS A 355 -26.46 -15.07 16.64
N TYR A 356 -25.65 -15.36 15.60
CA TYR A 356 -26.06 -16.24 14.50
C TYR A 356 -25.44 -17.64 14.53
N CYS A 357 -24.26 -17.80 15.11
CA CYS A 357 -23.54 -19.07 15.14
C CYS A 357 -23.63 -19.81 16.50
N THR A 358 -24.32 -19.25 17.50
CA THR A 358 -24.63 -19.91 18.78
C THR A 358 -26.12 -19.84 19.13
N ASP A 359 -26.57 -20.65 20.11
CA ASP A 359 -27.98 -20.79 20.55
C ASP A 359 -28.55 -19.59 21.34
N SER A 360 -28.03 -18.38 21.12
CA SER A 360 -28.53 -17.17 21.78
C SER A 360 -29.93 -16.80 21.28
N LEU A 361 -30.87 -16.55 22.19
CA LEU A 361 -32.30 -16.37 21.89
C LEU A 361 -32.76 -14.91 21.92
N GLU A 362 -32.07 -14.02 22.62
CA GLU A 362 -32.47 -12.61 22.79
C GLU A 362 -31.33 -11.64 22.52
N VAL A 363 -31.69 -10.49 21.93
CA VAL A 363 -30.76 -9.43 21.54
C VAL A 363 -31.07 -8.18 22.34
N GLU A 364 -30.19 -7.85 23.28
CA GLU A 364 -30.20 -6.56 23.94
C GLU A 364 -29.11 -5.67 23.32
N MET A 365 -29.42 -4.39 23.16
CA MET A 365 -28.46 -3.38 22.72
C MET A 365 -28.02 -2.52 23.89
N ASP A 366 -26.72 -2.32 24.02
CA ASP A 366 -26.19 -1.25 24.85
C ASP A 366 -25.90 0.04 24.05
N GLU A 367 -25.36 1.06 24.71
CA GLU A 367 -25.00 2.32 24.05
C GLU A 367 -23.87 2.15 23.03
N TYR A 368 -22.97 1.19 23.24
CA TYR A 368 -21.87 0.90 22.33
C TYR A 368 -22.40 0.24 21.05
N ASP A 369 -23.27 -0.76 21.17
CA ASP A 369 -24.00 -1.41 20.08
C ASP A 369 -24.74 -0.38 19.21
N LEU A 370 -25.38 0.62 19.84
CA LEU A 370 -26.06 1.70 19.10
C LEU A 370 -25.08 2.57 18.29
N LYS A 371 -23.91 2.87 18.84
CA LYS A 371 -22.86 3.61 18.12
C LYS A 371 -22.32 2.79 16.96
N THR A 372 -22.06 1.50 17.17
CA THR A 372 -21.57 0.57 16.14
C THR A 372 -22.58 0.40 15.01
N ARG A 373 -23.86 0.17 15.33
CA ARG A 373 -24.97 0.15 14.36
C ARG A 373 -24.98 1.40 13.49
N ASN A 374 -25.00 2.57 14.11
CA ASN A 374 -25.05 3.84 13.38
C ASN A 374 -23.79 4.07 12.53
N ARG A 375 -22.63 3.59 12.98
CA ARG A 375 -21.39 3.64 12.21
C ARG A 375 -21.46 2.74 10.98
N LEU A 376 -21.86 1.48 11.13
CA LEU A 376 -22.01 0.52 10.03
C LEU A 376 -22.98 1.05 8.97
N LEU A 377 -24.17 1.50 9.38
CA LEU A 377 -25.17 2.05 8.46
C LEU A 377 -24.65 3.29 7.70
N LYS A 378 -23.95 4.19 8.38
CA LYS A 378 -23.35 5.35 7.72
C LYS A 378 -22.17 4.97 6.82
N MET A 379 -21.39 3.96 7.19
CA MET A 379 -20.29 3.46 6.37
C MET A 379 -20.81 2.80 5.10
N LEU A 380 -21.90 2.02 5.19
CA LEU A 380 -22.60 1.44 4.06
C LEU A 380 -23.03 2.52 3.06
N ASP A 381 -23.67 3.58 3.54
CA ASP A 381 -24.04 4.73 2.70
C ASP A 381 -22.82 5.41 2.05
N VAL A 382 -21.73 5.61 2.81
CA VAL A 382 -20.53 6.26 2.27
C VAL A 382 -19.90 5.42 1.16
N LEU A 383 -19.69 4.13 1.38
CA LEU A 383 -19.08 3.26 0.37
C LEU A 383 -19.98 3.12 -0.86
N THR A 384 -21.30 3.03 -0.66
CA THR A 384 -22.27 3.02 -1.77
C THR A 384 -22.15 4.28 -2.61
N LEU A 385 -22.11 5.47 -2.00
CA LEU A 385 -21.92 6.73 -2.74
C LEU A 385 -20.59 6.79 -3.50
N ILE A 386 -19.51 6.24 -2.93
CA ILE A 386 -18.21 6.18 -3.61
C ILE A 386 -18.29 5.25 -4.83
N VAL A 387 -18.89 4.07 -4.69
CA VAL A 387 -19.05 3.12 -5.80
C VAL A 387 -19.94 3.68 -6.90
N LEU A 388 -21.03 4.38 -6.55
CA LEU A 388 -21.89 5.06 -7.53
C LEU A 388 -21.15 6.18 -8.27
N ASP A 389 -20.34 6.98 -7.57
CA ASP A 389 -19.51 8.03 -8.18
C ASP A 389 -18.47 7.44 -9.16
N LEU A 390 -17.81 6.33 -8.78
CA LEU A 390 -16.92 5.59 -9.68
C LEU A 390 -17.66 5.09 -10.92
N ARG A 391 -18.86 4.52 -10.73
CA ARG A 391 -19.71 4.01 -11.81
C ARG A 391 -20.09 5.12 -12.79
N GLU A 392 -20.48 6.30 -12.28
CA GLU A 392 -20.85 7.45 -13.12
C GLU A 392 -19.67 8.02 -13.92
N GLN A 393 -18.47 7.99 -13.34
CA GLN A 393 -17.26 8.50 -13.98
C GLN A 393 -16.61 7.51 -14.96
N ARG A 394 -16.95 6.21 -14.86
CA ARG A 394 -16.42 5.15 -15.72
C ARG A 394 -16.85 5.36 -17.17
N THR A 395 -15.90 5.22 -18.09
CA THR A 395 -16.16 5.37 -19.53
C THR A 395 -16.25 4.03 -20.26
N LYS A 396 -15.70 2.96 -19.68
CA LYS A 396 -15.80 1.60 -20.21
C LYS A 396 -17.15 0.96 -19.86
N PRO A 397 -17.90 0.44 -20.85
CA PRO A 397 -19.20 -0.20 -20.61
C PRO A 397 -19.07 -1.57 -19.92
N ASP A 398 -17.94 -2.26 -20.10
CA ASP A 398 -17.72 -3.59 -19.53
C ASP A 398 -17.23 -3.52 -18.07
N GLY A 399 -17.47 -4.60 -17.31
CA GLY A 399 -16.92 -4.81 -15.97
C GLY A 399 -17.68 -4.10 -14.83
N ILE A 400 -18.90 -3.65 -15.07
CA ILE A 400 -19.84 -3.24 -14.02
C ILE A 400 -20.80 -4.41 -13.77
N TYR A 401 -20.90 -4.84 -12.52
CA TYR A 401 -21.77 -5.93 -12.13
C TYR A 401 -22.82 -5.41 -11.16
N TYR A 402 -24.08 -5.67 -11.45
CA TYR A 402 -25.21 -5.29 -10.60
C TYR A 402 -25.78 -6.54 -9.91
N PRO A 403 -26.29 -6.41 -8.67
CA PRO A 403 -27.04 -7.47 -8.04
C PRO A 403 -28.32 -7.76 -8.84
N PRO A 404 -28.83 -9.01 -8.77
CA PRO A 404 -30.09 -9.36 -9.41
C PRO A 404 -31.25 -8.52 -8.83
N ASN A 405 -32.23 -8.20 -9.67
CA ASN A 405 -33.46 -7.57 -9.20
C ASN A 405 -34.18 -8.52 -8.21
N THR A 406 -34.87 -7.95 -7.23
CA THR A 406 -35.65 -8.72 -6.24
C THR A 406 -36.72 -9.63 -6.87
N GLU A 407 -37.21 -9.30 -8.07
CA GLU A 407 -38.11 -10.16 -8.86
C GLU A 407 -37.38 -11.32 -9.55
N ASP A 408 -36.17 -11.11 -10.08
CA ASP A 408 -35.38 -12.14 -10.77
C ASP A 408 -34.84 -13.21 -9.82
N ALA A 409 -34.57 -12.85 -8.57
CA ALA A 409 -34.15 -13.77 -7.51
C ALA A 409 -35.26 -14.78 -7.13
N ALA A 410 -36.53 -14.43 -7.32
CA ALA A 410 -37.66 -15.34 -7.10
C ALA A 410 -37.74 -16.40 -8.22
N THR A 411 -37.48 -16.02 -9.47
CA THR A 411 -37.44 -16.96 -10.61
C THR A 411 -36.27 -17.94 -10.54
N ARG A 412 -35.06 -17.51 -10.13
CA ARG A 412 -33.92 -18.45 -9.97
C ARG A 412 -34.16 -19.47 -8.86
N LYS A 413 -34.78 -19.07 -7.74
CA LYS A 413 -35.15 -20.03 -6.68
C LYS A 413 -36.19 -21.05 -7.15
N VAL A 414 -37.10 -20.67 -8.05
CA VAL A 414 -38.11 -21.57 -8.64
C VAL A 414 -37.46 -22.52 -9.66
N GLU A 415 -36.52 -22.06 -10.47
CA GLU A 415 -35.76 -22.92 -11.39
C GLU A 415 -34.92 -23.97 -10.64
N ASP A 416 -34.20 -23.57 -9.57
CA ASP A 416 -33.42 -24.49 -8.74
C ASP A 416 -34.27 -25.49 -7.92
N THR A 417 -35.52 -25.14 -7.58
CA THR A 417 -36.46 -26.11 -6.99
C THR A 417 -37.06 -27.05 -8.04
N SER A 418 -37.36 -26.55 -9.24
CA SER A 418 -37.88 -27.38 -10.33
C SER A 418 -36.88 -28.42 -10.85
N LEU A 419 -35.58 -28.09 -10.87
CA LEU A 419 -34.50 -29.04 -11.23
C LEU A 419 -34.26 -30.13 -10.17
N ASN A 420 -34.56 -29.85 -8.90
CA ASN A 420 -34.45 -30.83 -7.81
C ASN A 420 -35.68 -31.77 -7.70
N GLU A 421 -36.85 -31.35 -8.19
CA GLU A 421 -38.03 -32.20 -8.27
C GLU A 421 -37.99 -33.18 -9.47
N GLU A 422 -37.38 -32.79 -10.59
CA GLU A 422 -37.22 -33.70 -11.76
C GLU A 422 -36.15 -34.79 -11.56
N THR A 423 -35.27 -34.65 -10.57
CA THR A 423 -34.25 -35.67 -10.22
C THR A 423 -34.70 -36.65 -9.12
N SER A 424 -35.92 -36.49 -8.60
CA SER A 424 -36.51 -37.34 -7.56
C SER A 424 -37.72 -38.15 -8.04
N SER A 425 -37.86 -38.37 -9.35
CA SER A 425 -38.92 -39.19 -9.97
C SER A 425 -38.44 -40.58 -10.38
#